data_AF-A0A815HFJ5-F1
#
_entry.id   AF-A0A815HFJ5-F1
#
_cell.length_a   1.000
_cell.length_b   1.000
_cell.length_c   1.000
_cell.angle_alpha   90.00
_cell.angle_beta   90.00
_cell.angle_gamma   90.00
#
_symmetry.space_group_name_H-M   'P 1'
#
loop_
_entity.id
_entity.type
_entity.pdbx_description
1 polymer ?
#
loop_
_entity_poly.entity_id
_entity_poly.type
_entity_poly.pdbx_seq_one_letter_code
_entity_poly.pdbx_strand_id
1 'polypeptide(L)'
;IFLGIGSERIAHSSTNSNGSLNSTYTLTVNDIDDYVTSINNVNFTRSTNESMLIAVPPNQGDGVFVLGASFTRGIGGTVVNTNNSEQITNTELSTAALISNLSLTGVTSLNMLIIDKPTKYENLDNSTEKKLASSVVVVVVNRNNVSSNQINISLFFQILNEYRPSGDVEYICSFYETNDLKWNESGCTAPQYNAVFNRYECNCNHLTSFALLWLPRVQLTRDLRPVDIASLVFQSISIVCFIIIIINAIVMRVRRPIMGFRAYDILPLISSASTTILFAFYIALSMTVYTKTTSENESQCFLSSSVLMFFVYFFLIFMFCAKTSVGYFNYLRFVHLFPEPSLRKLFVMLAISFVFSIAWVAFAVGFNSNSSFKITQLYPYKICWFTRDVIYYFLTIPVCLFLLVNIIIFIRVAQRIISHVRHAKSPHKSYGRMKRCVLILLSSCATQGIGWLFGPFLTFVNPEAGKVLEWIFNILNGLEGLWSILLYMIIRSTRMDEQKRSVAARELSKTKSTIIDKDKKSNTDDDQNGTHDEIRESQIERRRRENENRDETRECDIQDLRRKNKVPHIFDDLYDLKDCAMPISNDNDS
;
A
#
# COMPACT_ATOMS: atom_id res chain seq x y z
N ILE A 1 -1.06 -36.16 -33.18
CA ILE A 1 -1.39 -36.08 -34.63
C ILE A 1 -0.17 -35.76 -35.50
N PHE A 2 0.70 -34.80 -35.12
CA PHE A 2 1.86 -34.39 -35.93
C PHE A 2 2.99 -35.42 -36.10
N LEU A 3 3.10 -36.42 -35.21
CA LEU A 3 4.09 -37.50 -35.34
C LEU A 3 3.79 -38.48 -36.49
N GLY A 4 2.58 -38.47 -37.06
CA GLY A 4 2.17 -39.39 -38.12
C GLY A 4 2.26 -38.83 -39.54
N ILE A 5 2.61 -37.54 -39.70
CA ILE A 5 2.66 -36.89 -41.02
C ILE A 5 4.13 -36.69 -41.47
N GLY A 6 5.10 -36.86 -40.56
CA GLY A 6 6.53 -36.76 -40.86
C GLY A 6 7.13 -37.95 -41.63
N SER A 7 6.39 -39.02 -41.93
CA SER A 7 6.98 -40.21 -42.56
C SER A 7 6.98 -40.20 -44.09
N GLU A 8 6.20 -39.35 -44.77
CA GLU A 8 6.11 -39.36 -46.24
C GLU A 8 6.70 -38.12 -46.95
N ARG A 9 7.06 -37.05 -46.22
CA ARG A 9 7.68 -35.84 -46.82
C ARG A 9 9.14 -35.57 -46.44
N ILE A 10 9.79 -36.43 -45.65
CA ILE A 10 11.22 -36.27 -45.31
C ILE A 10 12.16 -36.93 -46.36
N ALA A 11 11.65 -37.71 -47.31
CA ALA A 11 12.50 -38.38 -48.31
C ALA A 11 13.01 -37.48 -49.45
N HIS A 12 12.57 -36.22 -49.57
CA HIS A 12 13.03 -35.31 -50.62
C HIS A 12 13.38 -33.91 -50.10
N SER A 13 14.29 -33.83 -49.12
CA SER A 13 15.21 -32.68 -48.94
C SER A 13 16.01 -32.84 -47.65
N SER A 14 16.99 -33.73 -47.64
CA SER A 14 18.28 -33.55 -46.92
C SER A 14 19.08 -34.85 -46.98
N THR A 15 20.11 -34.84 -47.82
CA THR A 15 21.25 -35.75 -47.68
C THR A 15 21.93 -35.55 -46.32
N ASN A 16 22.31 -36.68 -45.71
CA ASN A 16 23.22 -36.86 -44.58
C ASN A 16 22.71 -36.48 -43.18
N SER A 17 22.20 -37.45 -42.43
CA SER A 17 22.97 -38.23 -41.45
C SER A 17 22.03 -38.98 -40.50
N ASN A 18 22.36 -40.24 -40.24
CA ASN A 18 21.66 -41.13 -39.32
C ASN A 18 21.61 -40.53 -37.90
N GLY A 19 20.42 -40.09 -37.50
CA GLY A 19 20.10 -39.75 -36.11
C GLY A 19 18.71 -40.28 -35.80
N SER A 20 18.63 -41.22 -34.86
CA SER A 20 17.36 -41.67 -34.29
C SER A 20 16.53 -40.47 -33.82
N LEU A 21 15.32 -40.31 -34.36
CA LEU A 21 14.37 -39.27 -33.99
C LEU A 21 13.92 -39.48 -32.52
N ASN A 22 14.58 -38.76 -31.60
CA ASN A 22 14.11 -38.64 -30.23
C ASN A 22 12.86 -37.75 -30.19
N SER A 23 11.82 -38.29 -29.57
CA SER A 23 10.54 -37.66 -29.24
C SER A 23 10.74 -36.47 -28.28
N THR A 24 10.64 -35.22 -28.75
CA THR A 24 10.32 -34.02 -27.90
C THR A 24 10.12 -32.70 -28.67
N TYR A 25 9.91 -32.69 -29.98
CA TYR A 25 9.60 -31.42 -30.68
C TYR A 25 8.17 -30.97 -30.34
N THR A 26 8.05 -29.95 -29.50
CA THR A 26 6.77 -29.24 -29.28
C THR A 26 6.69 -28.08 -30.26
N LEU A 27 5.66 -28.07 -31.10
CA LEU A 27 5.42 -27.01 -32.07
C LEU A 27 5.03 -25.69 -31.37
N THR A 28 5.50 -24.56 -31.89
CA THR A 28 5.02 -23.23 -31.52
C THR A 28 3.68 -22.92 -32.22
N VAL A 29 3.00 -21.85 -31.82
CA VAL A 29 1.74 -21.42 -32.46
C VAL A 29 1.94 -21.07 -33.93
N ASN A 30 3.03 -20.37 -34.25
CA ASN A 30 3.39 -20.07 -35.64
C ASN A 30 3.68 -21.34 -36.44
N ASP A 31 4.39 -22.32 -35.86
CA ASP A 31 4.65 -23.60 -36.52
C ASP A 31 3.35 -24.36 -36.82
N ILE A 32 2.33 -24.25 -35.95
CA ILE A 32 1.03 -24.88 -36.14
C ILE A 32 0.29 -24.22 -37.31
N ASP A 33 0.22 -22.89 -37.35
CA ASP A 33 -0.45 -22.16 -38.42
C ASP A 33 0.24 -22.38 -39.78
N ASP A 34 1.58 -22.34 -39.81
CA ASP A 34 2.38 -22.62 -41.00
C ASP A 34 2.16 -24.07 -41.50
N TYR A 35 2.13 -25.02 -40.57
CA TYR A 35 1.90 -26.42 -40.92
C TYR A 35 0.51 -26.63 -41.52
N VAL A 36 -0.55 -26.12 -40.88
CA VAL A 36 -1.93 -26.23 -41.37
C VAL A 36 -2.08 -25.53 -42.73
N THR A 37 -1.38 -24.42 -42.95
CA THR A 37 -1.37 -23.70 -44.23
C THR A 37 -0.67 -24.48 -45.34
N SER A 38 0.39 -25.23 -45.01
CA SER A 38 1.17 -26.00 -45.99
C SER A 38 0.47 -27.25 -46.56
N ILE A 39 -0.66 -27.67 -45.98
CA ILE A 39 -1.40 -28.86 -46.41
C ILE A 39 -2.26 -28.51 -47.63
N ASN A 40 -1.73 -28.74 -48.83
CA ASN A 40 -2.42 -28.48 -50.09
C ASN A 40 -2.62 -29.76 -50.88
N ASN A 41 -3.77 -29.86 -51.58
CA ASN A 41 -4.11 -30.95 -52.50
C ASN A 41 -4.10 -32.35 -51.87
N VAL A 42 -4.47 -32.46 -50.60
CA VAL A 42 -4.64 -33.75 -49.91
C VAL A 42 -6.10 -33.85 -49.46
N ASN A 43 -6.67 -35.06 -49.51
CA ASN A 43 -7.92 -35.38 -48.84
C ASN A 43 -7.59 -36.18 -47.58
N PHE A 44 -7.51 -35.48 -46.45
CA PHE A 44 -7.05 -36.01 -45.19
C PHE A 44 -8.03 -35.64 -44.08
N THR A 45 -8.43 -36.63 -43.30
CA THR A 45 -9.22 -36.45 -42.09
C THR A 45 -8.63 -37.34 -41.02
N ARG A 46 -8.24 -36.75 -39.89
CA ARG A 46 -7.76 -37.49 -38.74
C ARG A 46 -8.34 -36.92 -37.47
N SER A 47 -8.94 -37.81 -36.70
CA SER A 47 -9.62 -37.51 -35.45
C SER A 47 -8.98 -38.32 -34.33
N THR A 48 -8.82 -37.69 -33.18
CA THR A 48 -8.35 -38.29 -31.93
C THR A 48 -9.20 -37.75 -30.79
N ASN A 49 -9.03 -38.29 -29.58
CA ASN A 49 -9.80 -37.85 -28.42
C ASN A 49 -9.41 -36.43 -27.93
N GLU A 50 -8.33 -35.84 -28.46
CA GLU A 50 -7.77 -34.54 -28.03
C GLU A 50 -7.67 -33.50 -29.16
N SER A 51 -7.81 -33.94 -30.42
CA SER A 51 -7.69 -33.04 -31.58
C SER A 51 -8.28 -33.67 -32.84
N MET A 52 -8.66 -32.81 -33.78
CA MET A 52 -9.11 -33.21 -35.12
C MET A 52 -8.45 -32.31 -36.15
N LEU A 53 -7.92 -32.91 -37.22
CA LEU A 53 -7.40 -32.21 -38.39
C LEU A 53 -8.14 -32.70 -39.63
N ILE A 54 -8.70 -31.76 -40.38
CA ILE A 54 -9.21 -31.99 -41.73
C ILE A 54 -8.43 -31.12 -42.71
N ALA A 55 -8.16 -31.67 -43.88
CA ALA A 55 -7.68 -30.96 -45.05
C ALA A 55 -8.35 -31.62 -46.23
N VAL A 56 -9.43 -31.02 -46.72
CA VAL A 56 -10.29 -31.64 -47.73
C VAL A 56 -10.76 -30.61 -48.77
N PRO A 57 -10.97 -31.00 -50.02
CA PRO A 57 -11.65 -30.13 -50.99
C PRO A 57 -13.10 -29.91 -50.53
N PRO A 58 -13.58 -28.65 -50.44
CA PRO A 58 -14.93 -28.37 -49.95
C PRO A 58 -16.02 -28.95 -50.84
N ASN A 59 -15.86 -28.89 -52.16
CA ASN A 59 -16.81 -29.45 -53.11
C ASN A 59 -16.53 -30.95 -53.28
N GLN A 60 -17.46 -31.80 -52.85
CA GLN A 60 -17.34 -33.25 -52.98
C GLN A 60 -18.09 -33.83 -54.19
N GLY A 61 -18.73 -32.98 -55.00
CA GLY A 61 -19.66 -33.42 -56.03
C GLY A 61 -21.10 -33.56 -55.49
N ASP A 62 -22.05 -33.79 -56.40
CA ASP A 62 -23.48 -34.03 -56.10
C ASP A 62 -24.16 -32.97 -55.22
N GLY A 63 -23.68 -31.72 -55.26
CA GLY A 63 -24.22 -30.61 -54.46
C GLY A 63 -23.85 -30.64 -52.99
N VAL A 64 -22.96 -31.55 -52.56
CA VAL A 64 -22.52 -31.68 -51.18
C VAL A 64 -21.25 -30.87 -50.94
N PHE A 65 -21.31 -29.96 -49.96
CA PHE A 65 -20.17 -29.14 -49.55
C PHE A 65 -19.74 -29.48 -48.12
N VAL A 66 -18.44 -29.69 -47.90
CA VAL A 66 -17.85 -29.72 -46.55
C VAL A 66 -17.78 -28.30 -46.03
N LEU A 67 -18.48 -28.06 -44.93
CA LEU A 67 -18.60 -26.75 -44.29
C LEU A 67 -17.57 -26.56 -43.18
N GLY A 68 -17.09 -27.64 -42.56
CA GLY A 68 -16.10 -27.58 -41.50
C GLY A 68 -16.04 -28.84 -40.66
N ALA A 69 -15.85 -28.69 -39.35
CA ALA A 69 -15.70 -29.78 -38.41
C ALA A 69 -16.38 -29.50 -37.08
N SER A 70 -16.82 -30.57 -36.42
CA SER A 70 -17.27 -30.57 -35.03
C SER A 70 -16.43 -31.53 -34.21
N PHE A 71 -16.34 -31.26 -32.92
CA PHE A 71 -15.54 -32.02 -31.98
C PHE A 71 -16.29 -32.17 -30.66
N THR A 72 -16.32 -33.41 -30.17
CA THR A 72 -16.84 -33.73 -28.84
C THR A 72 -15.74 -34.35 -28.01
N ARG A 73 -15.46 -33.70 -26.88
CA ARG A 73 -14.36 -34.06 -25.99
C ARG A 73 -14.45 -35.51 -25.52
N GLY A 74 -13.32 -36.22 -25.60
CA GLY A 74 -13.21 -37.64 -25.22
C GLY A 74 -13.77 -38.62 -26.25
N ILE A 75 -14.52 -38.14 -27.26
CA ILE A 75 -15.07 -38.96 -28.35
C ILE A 75 -14.28 -38.74 -29.64
N GLY A 76 -13.94 -37.50 -29.95
CA GLY A 76 -13.28 -37.07 -31.17
C GLY A 76 -14.16 -36.17 -32.02
N GLY A 77 -13.69 -35.85 -33.21
CA GLY A 77 -14.41 -35.01 -34.16
C GLY A 77 -14.92 -35.69 -35.42
N THR A 78 -15.85 -35.01 -36.07
CA THR A 78 -16.59 -35.42 -37.26
C THR A 78 -16.59 -34.29 -38.30
N VAL A 79 -16.58 -34.67 -39.58
CA VAL A 79 -16.64 -33.69 -40.69
C VAL A 79 -18.08 -33.21 -40.84
N VAL A 80 -18.27 -31.91 -40.98
CA VAL A 80 -19.57 -31.27 -41.17
C VAL A 80 -19.74 -30.90 -42.63
N ASN A 81 -20.82 -31.35 -43.25
CA ASN A 81 -21.21 -31.06 -44.62
C ASN A 81 -22.67 -30.59 -44.69
N THR A 82 -23.13 -30.22 -45.88
CA THR A 82 -24.51 -29.74 -46.11
C THR A 82 -25.61 -30.74 -45.72
N ASN A 83 -25.31 -32.05 -45.65
CA ASN A 83 -26.31 -33.06 -45.34
C ASN A 83 -26.47 -33.27 -43.82
N ASN A 84 -25.41 -33.05 -43.04
CA ASN A 84 -25.41 -33.29 -41.59
C ASN A 84 -25.33 -32.01 -40.75
N SER A 85 -25.18 -30.83 -41.37
CA SER A 85 -24.97 -29.57 -40.66
C SER A 85 -26.08 -29.26 -39.66
N GLU A 86 -27.35 -29.39 -40.07
CA GLU A 86 -28.49 -29.10 -39.18
C GLU A 86 -28.56 -30.05 -37.99
N GLN A 87 -28.27 -31.34 -38.21
CA GLN A 87 -28.23 -32.32 -37.14
C GLN A 87 -27.11 -31.98 -36.15
N ILE A 88 -25.91 -31.67 -36.63
CA ILE A 88 -24.75 -31.39 -35.78
C ILE A 88 -24.93 -30.08 -35.01
N THR A 89 -25.44 -29.03 -35.66
CA THR A 89 -25.71 -27.75 -34.98
C THR A 89 -26.75 -27.90 -33.87
N ASN A 90 -27.64 -28.89 -33.94
CA ASN A 90 -28.67 -29.14 -32.93
C ASN A 90 -28.29 -30.25 -31.93
N THR A 91 -27.00 -30.53 -31.75
CA THR A 91 -26.49 -31.50 -30.77
C THR A 91 -25.52 -30.86 -29.78
N GLU A 92 -25.40 -31.49 -28.60
CA GLU A 92 -24.36 -31.13 -27.62
C GLU A 92 -22.98 -31.53 -28.16
N LEU A 93 -22.10 -30.53 -28.28
CA LEU A 93 -20.73 -30.69 -28.76
C LEU A 93 -19.81 -29.73 -28.00
N SER A 94 -18.52 -30.07 -27.97
CA SER A 94 -17.54 -29.25 -27.24
C SER A 94 -17.07 -28.08 -28.09
N THR A 95 -16.84 -28.29 -29.39
CA THR A 95 -16.40 -27.23 -30.30
C THR A 95 -16.82 -27.53 -31.73
N ALA A 96 -17.25 -26.54 -32.49
CA ALA A 96 -17.47 -26.69 -33.92
C ALA A 96 -17.17 -25.38 -34.65
N ALA A 97 -16.79 -25.50 -35.92
CA ALA A 97 -16.61 -24.35 -36.80
C ALA A 97 -17.15 -24.68 -38.19
N LEU A 98 -18.04 -23.84 -38.69
CA LEU A 98 -18.75 -24.01 -39.95
C LEU A 98 -18.60 -22.74 -40.79
N ILE A 99 -18.11 -22.89 -42.02
CA ILE A 99 -18.01 -21.81 -43.00
C ILE A 99 -19.27 -21.83 -43.87
N SER A 100 -19.83 -20.64 -44.16
CA SER A 100 -20.95 -20.51 -45.09
C SER A 100 -20.60 -21.09 -46.47
N ASN A 101 -21.51 -21.86 -47.06
CA ASN A 101 -21.33 -22.46 -48.40
C ASN A 101 -20.95 -21.41 -49.46
N LEU A 102 -21.54 -20.21 -49.39
CA LEU A 102 -21.22 -19.09 -50.29
C LEU A 102 -19.73 -18.69 -50.21
N SER A 103 -19.13 -18.74 -49.02
CA SER A 103 -17.72 -18.40 -48.78
C SER A 103 -16.73 -19.48 -49.27
N LEU A 104 -17.22 -20.69 -49.57
CA LEU A 104 -16.43 -21.83 -50.04
C LEU A 104 -16.36 -21.98 -51.57
N THR A 105 -17.05 -21.10 -52.29
CA THR A 105 -16.97 -21.04 -53.76
C THR A 105 -15.53 -20.75 -54.23
N GLY A 106 -15.01 -21.60 -55.12
CA GLY A 106 -13.63 -21.48 -55.63
C GLY A 106 -12.51 -21.86 -54.65
N VAL A 107 -12.84 -22.42 -53.48
CA VAL A 107 -11.88 -22.96 -52.52
C VAL A 107 -11.44 -24.37 -52.96
N THR A 108 -10.13 -24.62 -52.99
CA THR A 108 -9.54 -25.90 -53.38
C THR A 108 -9.19 -26.79 -52.21
N SER A 109 -8.92 -26.21 -51.04
CA SER A 109 -8.69 -26.94 -49.79
C SER A 109 -9.23 -26.16 -48.61
N LEU A 110 -10.00 -26.82 -47.76
CA LEU A 110 -10.39 -26.35 -46.43
C LEU A 110 -9.61 -27.15 -45.39
N ASN A 111 -8.76 -26.44 -44.66
CA ASN A 111 -7.93 -26.99 -43.62
C ASN A 111 -8.45 -26.46 -42.27
N MET A 112 -8.76 -27.37 -41.36
CA MET A 112 -9.25 -27.01 -40.03
C MET A 112 -8.65 -27.94 -38.99
N LEU A 113 -8.06 -27.34 -37.95
CA LEU A 113 -7.50 -28.02 -36.80
C LEU A 113 -8.25 -27.58 -35.54
N ILE A 114 -8.86 -28.54 -34.84
CA ILE A 114 -9.47 -28.33 -33.53
C ILE A 114 -8.54 -28.95 -32.48
N ILE A 115 -8.21 -28.15 -31.45
CA ILE A 115 -7.35 -28.55 -30.34
C ILE A 115 -8.17 -28.44 -29.04
N ASP A 116 -8.52 -29.57 -28.43
CA ASP A 116 -9.34 -29.63 -27.21
C ASP A 116 -8.64 -29.01 -25.99
N LYS A 117 -7.35 -29.34 -25.80
CA LYS A 117 -6.52 -28.81 -24.70
C LYS A 117 -5.35 -27.99 -25.22
N PRO A 118 -5.59 -26.74 -25.63
CA PRO A 118 -4.59 -25.87 -26.25
C PRO A 118 -3.64 -25.22 -25.23
N THR A 119 -2.89 -26.01 -24.48
CA THR A 119 -1.97 -25.53 -23.42
C THR A 119 -0.96 -24.47 -23.88
N LYS A 120 -0.55 -24.51 -25.16
CA LYS A 120 0.35 -23.51 -25.77
C LYS A 120 -0.30 -22.13 -25.96
N TYR A 121 -1.63 -22.04 -25.92
CA TYR A 121 -2.38 -20.80 -26.09
C TYR A 121 -2.75 -20.11 -24.77
N GLU A 122 -2.48 -20.73 -23.62
CA GLU A 122 -2.90 -20.22 -22.30
C GLU A 122 -2.19 -18.93 -21.89
N ASN A 123 -0.91 -18.77 -22.24
CA ASN A 123 -0.03 -17.70 -21.75
C ASN A 123 0.56 -16.83 -22.87
N LEU A 124 -0.12 -16.71 -24.00
CA LEU A 124 0.37 -15.94 -25.14
C LEU A 124 0.13 -14.42 -24.99
N ASP A 125 -0.96 -14.03 -24.33
CA ASP A 125 -1.36 -12.63 -24.18
C ASP A 125 -1.24 -12.20 -22.71
N ASN A 126 -0.12 -11.57 -22.39
CA ASN A 126 0.11 -10.97 -21.06
C ASN A 126 -0.44 -9.54 -20.95
N SER A 127 -0.98 -8.98 -22.04
CA SER A 127 -1.32 -7.56 -22.14
C SER A 127 -2.77 -7.26 -21.80
N THR A 128 -3.70 -8.16 -22.15
CA THR A 128 -5.14 -7.89 -22.04
C THR A 128 -5.85 -8.57 -20.86
N GLU A 129 -5.11 -9.26 -19.98
CA GLU A 129 -5.64 -10.09 -18.87
C GLU A 129 -6.67 -11.16 -19.28
N LYS A 130 -6.83 -11.41 -20.59
CA LYS A 130 -7.78 -12.38 -21.14
C LYS A 130 -7.26 -13.79 -20.87
N LYS A 131 -8.17 -14.69 -20.51
CA LYS A 131 -7.86 -16.08 -20.24
C LYS A 131 -8.68 -16.99 -21.12
N LEU A 132 -8.06 -18.08 -21.56
CA LEU A 132 -8.70 -19.05 -22.43
C LEU A 132 -9.88 -19.72 -21.71
N ALA A 133 -10.97 -19.98 -22.43
CA ALA A 133 -12.18 -20.62 -21.89
C ALA A 133 -12.54 -21.94 -22.61
N SER A 134 -12.09 -22.11 -23.86
CA SER A 134 -12.50 -23.22 -24.74
C SER A 134 -11.33 -23.86 -25.48
N SER A 135 -11.63 -24.86 -26.30
CA SER A 135 -10.77 -25.35 -27.38
C SER A 135 -10.38 -24.22 -28.33
N VAL A 136 -9.26 -24.40 -29.04
CA VAL A 136 -8.82 -23.51 -30.12
C VAL A 136 -9.17 -24.14 -31.47
N VAL A 137 -9.67 -23.32 -32.40
CA VAL A 137 -9.95 -23.72 -33.79
C VAL A 137 -9.08 -22.90 -34.73
N VAL A 138 -8.20 -23.58 -35.46
CA VAL A 138 -7.36 -22.98 -36.51
C VAL A 138 -7.99 -23.29 -37.85
N VAL A 139 -8.25 -22.28 -38.67
CA VAL A 139 -8.91 -22.44 -39.97
C VAL A 139 -8.15 -21.73 -41.07
N VAL A 140 -7.86 -22.47 -42.14
CA VAL A 140 -7.19 -21.95 -43.33
C VAL A 140 -7.91 -22.45 -44.58
N VAL A 141 -8.09 -21.59 -45.58
CA VAL A 141 -8.61 -21.98 -46.89
C VAL A 141 -7.63 -21.59 -47.99
N ASN A 142 -7.47 -22.46 -48.97
CA ASN A 142 -6.67 -22.21 -50.17
C ASN A 142 -7.56 -21.96 -51.38
N ARG A 143 -7.25 -20.93 -52.18
CA ARG A 143 -8.02 -20.52 -53.37
C ARG A 143 -7.07 -20.35 -54.57
N ASN A 144 -7.53 -20.74 -55.76
CA ASN A 144 -6.72 -20.74 -56.99
C ASN A 144 -6.79 -19.41 -57.79
N ASN A 145 -7.06 -18.27 -57.15
CA ASN A 145 -7.35 -16.93 -57.75
C ASN A 145 -8.75 -16.75 -58.34
N VAL A 146 -9.70 -16.25 -57.52
CA VAL A 146 -10.76 -15.30 -57.90
C VAL A 146 -11.16 -14.54 -56.62
N SER A 147 -11.44 -13.23 -56.74
CA SER A 147 -12.01 -12.29 -55.75
C SER A 147 -12.32 -12.85 -54.35
N SER A 148 -11.74 -12.24 -53.30
CA SER A 148 -12.05 -12.58 -51.91
C SER A 148 -13.54 -12.39 -51.62
N ASN A 149 -14.31 -13.47 -51.67
CA ASN A 149 -15.66 -13.47 -51.13
C ASN A 149 -15.59 -13.23 -49.62
N GLN A 150 -16.55 -12.46 -49.11
CA GLN A 150 -16.69 -12.21 -47.69
C GLN A 150 -16.78 -13.56 -46.96
N ILE A 151 -15.84 -13.80 -46.05
CA ILE A 151 -15.84 -14.99 -45.22
C ILE A 151 -16.92 -14.78 -44.16
N ASN A 152 -17.65 -15.84 -43.86
CA ASN A 152 -18.53 -15.90 -42.71
C ASN A 152 -18.39 -17.29 -42.09
N ILE A 153 -17.78 -17.34 -40.91
CA ILE A 153 -17.57 -18.55 -40.14
C ILE A 153 -18.36 -18.49 -38.83
N SER A 154 -19.17 -19.50 -38.58
CA SER A 154 -19.88 -19.69 -37.32
C SER A 154 -19.09 -20.63 -36.43
N LEU A 155 -18.83 -20.18 -35.20
CA LEU A 155 -18.02 -20.85 -34.20
C LEU A 155 -18.88 -21.20 -32.99
N PHE A 156 -18.67 -22.40 -32.45
CA PHE A 156 -19.41 -22.94 -31.32
C PHE A 156 -18.39 -23.40 -30.27
N PHE A 157 -18.50 -22.89 -29.05
CA PHE A 157 -17.54 -23.15 -27.98
C PHE A 157 -18.23 -23.51 -26.67
N GLN A 158 -17.98 -24.71 -26.17
CA GLN A 158 -18.30 -25.10 -24.81
C GLN A 158 -17.16 -24.69 -23.87
N ILE A 159 -17.51 -24.20 -22.67
CA ILE A 159 -16.53 -23.88 -21.64
C ILE A 159 -15.91 -25.17 -21.11
N LEU A 160 -14.58 -25.24 -21.10
CA LEU A 160 -13.85 -26.35 -20.52
C LEU A 160 -13.77 -26.21 -19.00
N ASN A 161 -14.00 -27.31 -18.28
CA ASN A 161 -14.09 -27.29 -16.82
C ASN A 161 -12.80 -26.80 -16.14
N GLU A 162 -11.63 -27.15 -16.68
CA GLU A 162 -10.33 -26.67 -16.20
C GLU A 162 -10.09 -25.17 -16.45
N TYR A 163 -10.81 -24.57 -17.39
CA TYR A 163 -10.71 -23.16 -17.75
C TYR A 163 -11.87 -22.33 -17.20
N ARG A 164 -12.73 -22.97 -16.42
CA ARG A 164 -13.91 -22.32 -15.84
C ARG A 164 -13.47 -21.26 -14.83
N PRO A 165 -13.94 -20.01 -14.97
CA PRO A 165 -13.54 -18.95 -14.07
C PRO A 165 -14.13 -19.11 -12.67
N SER A 166 -13.39 -18.60 -11.68
CA SER A 166 -13.85 -18.46 -10.30
C SER A 166 -14.39 -17.04 -10.07
N GLY A 167 -15.54 -16.71 -10.65
CA GLY A 167 -16.17 -15.39 -10.49
C GLY A 167 -17.14 -14.99 -11.60
N ASP A 168 -17.68 -13.77 -11.51
CA ASP A 168 -18.42 -13.15 -12.62
C ASP A 168 -17.44 -12.76 -13.74
N VAL A 169 -17.80 -13.10 -14.97
CA VAL A 169 -16.93 -12.94 -16.14
C VAL A 169 -17.71 -12.52 -17.37
N GLU A 170 -17.00 -11.87 -18.27
CA GLU A 170 -17.47 -11.63 -19.63
C GLU A 170 -16.77 -12.61 -20.56
N TYR A 171 -17.53 -13.25 -21.43
CA TYR A 171 -16.99 -14.13 -22.46
C TYR A 171 -16.90 -13.36 -23.77
N ILE A 172 -15.81 -13.57 -24.50
CA ILE A 172 -15.53 -12.90 -25.76
C ILE A 172 -15.00 -13.95 -26.76
N CYS A 173 -15.52 -13.93 -27.97
CA CYS A 173 -14.90 -14.64 -29.09
C CYS A 173 -13.77 -13.79 -29.66
N SER A 174 -12.57 -14.37 -29.75
CA SER A 174 -11.41 -13.66 -30.29
C SER A 174 -10.60 -14.57 -31.19
N PHE A 175 -9.78 -13.95 -32.02
CA PHE A 175 -8.72 -14.62 -32.75
C PHE A 175 -7.35 -14.17 -32.23
N TYR A 176 -6.36 -15.04 -32.41
CA TYR A 176 -4.99 -14.73 -32.04
C TYR A 176 -4.29 -13.97 -33.18
N GLU A 177 -3.84 -12.75 -32.90
CA GLU A 177 -3.10 -11.89 -33.83
C GLU A 177 -1.60 -12.08 -33.61
N THR A 178 -0.94 -12.80 -34.52
CA THR A 178 0.48 -13.18 -34.40
C THR A 178 1.44 -11.98 -34.47
N ASN A 179 1.08 -10.91 -35.18
CA ASN A 179 1.92 -9.70 -35.30
C ASN A 179 2.01 -8.92 -33.98
N ASP A 180 0.88 -8.77 -33.29
CA ASP A 180 0.77 -8.00 -32.05
C ASP A 180 0.84 -8.88 -30.80
N LEU A 181 0.94 -10.21 -30.97
CA LEU A 181 0.99 -11.22 -29.91
C LEU A 181 -0.19 -11.11 -28.92
N LYS A 182 -1.39 -10.77 -29.40
CA LYS A 182 -2.56 -10.50 -28.58
C LYS A 182 -3.83 -11.15 -29.13
N TRP A 183 -4.84 -11.31 -28.27
CA TRP A 183 -6.19 -11.69 -28.69
C TRP A 183 -6.98 -10.47 -29.14
N ASN A 184 -7.64 -10.56 -30.29
CA ASN A 184 -8.37 -9.48 -30.93
C ASN A 184 -9.79 -9.92 -31.31
N GLU A 185 -10.77 -9.03 -31.16
CA GLU A 185 -12.19 -9.26 -31.46
C GLU A 185 -12.62 -8.75 -32.84
N SER A 186 -11.73 -8.02 -33.53
CA SER A 186 -12.08 -7.36 -34.79
C SER A 186 -12.61 -8.37 -35.82
N GLY A 187 -13.77 -8.04 -36.40
CA GLY A 187 -14.43 -8.91 -37.37
C GLY A 187 -15.22 -10.09 -36.77
N CYS A 188 -15.28 -10.24 -35.45
CA CYS A 188 -16.11 -11.22 -34.75
C CYS A 188 -17.32 -10.58 -34.05
N THR A 189 -18.45 -11.29 -34.02
CA THR A 189 -19.64 -10.87 -33.26
C THR A 189 -19.49 -11.21 -31.78
N ALA A 190 -20.20 -10.47 -30.92
CA ALA A 190 -20.33 -10.83 -29.51
C ALA A 190 -20.89 -12.25 -29.37
N PRO A 191 -20.36 -13.06 -28.43
CA PRO A 191 -20.79 -14.44 -28.27
C PRO A 191 -22.19 -14.52 -27.65
N GLN A 192 -23.07 -15.30 -28.26
CA GLN A 192 -24.41 -15.57 -27.79
C GLN A 192 -24.43 -16.89 -27.03
N TYR A 193 -24.93 -16.88 -25.79
CA TYR A 193 -25.01 -18.10 -24.99
C TYR A 193 -26.27 -18.89 -25.34
N ASN A 194 -26.09 -20.12 -25.78
CA ASN A 194 -27.15 -21.08 -26.03
C ASN A 194 -27.32 -22.00 -24.82
N ALA A 195 -28.38 -21.79 -24.04
CA ALA A 195 -28.65 -22.54 -22.82
C ALA A 195 -29.03 -24.00 -23.06
N VAL A 196 -29.58 -24.35 -24.24
CA VAL A 196 -30.01 -25.72 -24.57
C VAL A 196 -28.81 -26.63 -24.75
N PHE A 197 -27.77 -26.14 -25.42
CA PHE A 197 -26.54 -26.92 -25.69
C PHE A 197 -25.36 -26.52 -24.80
N ASN A 198 -25.58 -25.61 -23.84
CA ASN A 198 -24.57 -25.10 -22.90
C ASN A 198 -23.26 -24.67 -23.60
N ARG A 199 -23.39 -23.80 -24.61
CA ARG A 199 -22.25 -23.33 -25.43
C ARG A 199 -22.44 -21.88 -25.88
N TYR A 200 -21.34 -21.23 -26.25
CA TYR A 200 -21.33 -19.91 -26.86
C TYR A 200 -21.22 -20.00 -28.38
N GLU A 201 -21.97 -19.17 -29.07
CA GLU A 201 -22.04 -19.13 -30.53
C GLU A 201 -21.67 -17.73 -31.03
N CYS A 202 -20.76 -17.64 -31.99
CA CYS A 202 -20.31 -16.37 -32.56
C CYS A 202 -19.96 -16.50 -34.04
N ASN A 203 -20.04 -15.40 -34.77
CA ASN A 203 -19.71 -15.35 -36.18
C ASN A 203 -18.52 -14.44 -36.42
N CYS A 204 -17.57 -14.85 -37.26
CA CYS A 204 -16.43 -14.02 -37.66
C CYS A 204 -16.35 -13.88 -39.18
N ASN A 205 -15.76 -12.78 -39.65
CA ASN A 205 -15.67 -12.44 -41.07
C ASN A 205 -14.30 -12.71 -41.73
N HIS A 206 -13.44 -13.48 -41.06
CA HIS A 206 -12.09 -13.83 -41.51
C HIS A 206 -11.75 -15.27 -41.08
N LEU A 207 -10.56 -15.75 -41.45
CA LEU A 207 -10.06 -17.08 -41.12
C LEU A 207 -8.72 -16.94 -40.42
N THR A 208 -8.67 -17.39 -39.18
CA THR A 208 -7.55 -17.27 -38.25
C THR A 208 -7.66 -18.37 -37.19
N SER A 209 -6.94 -18.23 -36.08
CA SER A 209 -6.96 -19.10 -34.93
C SER A 209 -7.90 -18.54 -33.86
N PHE A 210 -9.09 -19.13 -33.72
CA PHE A 210 -10.18 -18.65 -32.87
C PHE A 210 -10.27 -19.39 -31.54
N ALA A 211 -10.72 -18.67 -30.51
CA ALA A 211 -11.12 -19.25 -29.23
C ALA A 211 -12.18 -18.40 -28.52
N LEU A 212 -12.87 -19.01 -27.57
CA LEU A 212 -13.61 -18.29 -26.53
C LEU A 212 -12.64 -17.97 -25.39
N LEU A 213 -12.60 -16.70 -24.99
CA LEU A 213 -11.88 -16.23 -23.83
C LEU A 213 -12.85 -15.68 -22.79
N TRP A 214 -12.40 -15.62 -21.55
CA TRP A 214 -13.05 -14.90 -20.49
C TRP A 214 -12.13 -13.83 -19.92
N LEU A 215 -12.75 -12.73 -19.51
CA LEU A 215 -12.15 -11.68 -18.70
C LEU A 215 -12.96 -11.59 -17.41
N PRO A 216 -12.32 -11.39 -16.24
CA PRO A 216 -13.02 -11.03 -15.03
C PRO A 216 -13.95 -9.85 -15.32
N ARG A 217 -15.26 -10.02 -15.10
CA ARG A 217 -16.12 -8.86 -14.94
C ARG A 217 -15.73 -8.27 -13.62
N VAL A 218 -14.84 -7.29 -13.68
CA VAL A 218 -14.76 -6.33 -12.61
C VAL A 218 -16.03 -5.51 -12.72
N GLN A 219 -17.12 -6.02 -12.17
CA GLN A 219 -18.26 -5.20 -11.78
C GLN A 219 -17.71 -4.24 -10.73
N LEU A 220 -17.09 -3.16 -11.19
CA LEU A 220 -16.61 -2.07 -10.34
C LEU A 220 -17.82 -1.20 -10.05
N THR A 221 -18.82 -1.79 -9.37
CA THR A 221 -20.00 -1.08 -8.94
C THR A 221 -19.58 0.15 -8.15
N ARG A 222 -20.49 1.12 -8.06
CA ARG A 222 -20.37 2.25 -7.13
C ARG A 222 -20.24 1.82 -5.65
N ASP A 223 -20.20 0.51 -5.34
CA ASP A 223 -20.02 0.01 -4.00
C ASP A 223 -18.57 0.15 -3.54
N LEU A 224 -18.39 1.01 -2.54
CA LEU A 224 -17.15 1.09 -1.78
C LEU A 224 -16.89 -0.24 -1.07
N ARG A 225 -15.65 -0.75 -1.15
CA ARG A 225 -15.29 -1.95 -0.40
C ARG A 225 -15.43 -1.66 1.10
N PRO A 226 -15.72 -2.67 1.95
CA PRO A 226 -15.81 -2.47 3.39
C PRO A 226 -14.57 -1.79 3.99
N VAL A 227 -13.39 -2.08 3.44
CA VAL A 227 -12.12 -1.49 3.85
C VAL A 227 -11.98 0.00 3.49
N ASP A 228 -12.57 0.43 2.35
CA ASP A 228 -12.58 1.83 1.90
C ASP A 228 -13.52 2.65 2.80
N ILE A 229 -14.70 2.10 3.12
CA ILE A 229 -15.66 2.69 4.07
C ILE A 229 -15.02 2.82 5.46
N ALA A 230 -14.40 1.75 5.95
CA ALA A 230 -13.73 1.75 7.25
C ALA A 230 -12.60 2.80 7.32
N SER A 231 -11.83 2.96 6.24
CA SER A 231 -10.78 3.99 6.15
C SER A 231 -11.35 5.40 6.35
N LEU A 232 -12.44 5.75 5.66
CA LEU A 232 -13.12 7.05 5.81
C LEU A 232 -13.66 7.25 7.24
N VAL A 233 -14.26 6.22 7.84
CA VAL A 233 -14.78 6.27 9.21
C VAL A 233 -13.66 6.48 10.22
N PHE A 234 -12.58 5.70 10.14
CA PHE A 234 -11.44 5.81 11.07
C PHE A 234 -10.76 7.17 10.98
N GLN A 235 -10.53 7.67 9.76
CA GLN A 235 -9.97 8.99 9.54
C GLN A 235 -10.88 10.10 10.11
N SER A 236 -12.20 9.97 9.94
CA SER A 236 -13.17 10.92 10.51
C SER A 236 -13.13 10.94 12.04
N ILE A 237 -13.08 9.77 12.67
CA ILE A 237 -12.91 9.65 14.14
C ILE A 237 -11.60 10.31 14.57
N SER A 238 -10.50 10.07 13.85
CA SER A 238 -9.19 10.65 14.11
C SER A 238 -9.21 12.19 14.07
N ILE A 239 -9.89 12.78 13.08
CA ILE A 239 -10.09 14.23 12.97
C ILE A 239 -10.86 14.77 14.19
N VAL A 240 -11.96 14.14 14.57
CA VAL A 240 -12.77 14.54 15.74
C VAL A 240 -11.94 14.46 17.03
N CYS A 241 -11.19 13.37 17.22
CA CYS A 241 -10.28 13.23 18.36
C CYS A 241 -9.24 14.36 18.42
N PHE A 242 -8.65 14.72 17.29
CA PHE A 242 -7.69 15.82 17.23
C PHE A 242 -8.31 17.18 17.58
N ILE A 243 -9.52 17.46 17.08
CA ILE A 243 -10.27 18.68 17.44
C ILE A 243 -10.49 18.74 18.96
N ILE A 244 -10.87 17.62 19.59
CA ILE A 244 -11.03 17.54 21.05
C ILE A 244 -9.71 17.83 21.79
N ILE A 245 -8.56 17.34 21.29
CA ILE A 245 -7.24 17.65 21.86
C ILE A 245 -6.96 19.15 21.80
N ILE A 246 -7.21 19.78 20.65
CA ILE A 246 -6.98 21.22 20.45
C ILE A 246 -7.87 22.05 21.37
N ILE A 247 -9.17 21.74 21.45
CA ILE A 247 -10.10 22.41 22.36
C ILE A 247 -9.62 22.28 23.81
N ASN A 248 -9.24 21.08 24.24
CA ASN A 248 -8.70 20.85 25.58
C ASN A 248 -7.42 21.65 25.84
N ALA A 249 -6.51 21.72 24.87
CA ALA A 249 -5.27 22.48 24.96
C ALA A 249 -5.54 23.99 25.09
N ILE A 250 -6.48 24.54 24.32
CA ILE A 250 -6.88 25.95 24.38
C ILE A 250 -7.56 26.27 25.72
N VAL A 251 -8.56 25.49 26.14
CA VAL A 251 -9.28 25.69 27.40
C VAL A 251 -8.32 25.71 28.58
N MET A 252 -7.33 24.81 28.57
CA MET A 252 -6.28 24.80 29.59
C MET A 252 -5.39 26.04 29.56
N ARG A 253 -4.94 26.47 28.37
CA ARG A 253 -4.11 27.66 28.23
C ARG A 253 -4.83 28.87 28.81
N VAL A 254 -6.13 29.01 28.55
CA VAL A 254 -6.96 30.09 29.07
C VAL A 254 -7.14 29.97 30.59
N ARG A 255 -7.42 28.77 31.11
CA ARG A 255 -7.65 28.56 32.57
C ARG A 255 -6.38 28.62 33.42
N ARG A 256 -5.20 28.32 32.86
CA ARG A 256 -3.92 28.29 33.58
C ARG A 256 -2.81 28.95 32.74
N PRO A 257 -2.81 30.29 32.60
CA PRO A 257 -1.84 31.00 31.75
C PRO A 257 -0.38 30.84 32.22
N ILE A 258 -0.17 30.45 33.48
CA ILE A 258 1.14 30.24 34.13
C ILE A 258 1.87 29.00 33.57
N MET A 259 1.17 28.09 32.87
CA MET A 259 1.81 26.98 32.14
C MET A 259 2.14 27.42 30.70
N GLY A 260 3.40 27.76 30.46
CA GLY A 260 3.93 27.89 29.10
C GLY A 260 4.02 26.52 28.42
N PHE A 261 3.63 26.44 27.14
CA PHE A 261 3.86 25.23 26.33
C PHE A 261 5.34 25.08 26.06
N ARG A 262 5.91 23.95 26.49
CA ARG A 262 7.26 23.55 26.13
C ARG A 262 7.28 23.03 24.69
N ALA A 263 8.36 23.26 23.96
CA ALA A 263 8.53 22.79 22.58
C ALA A 263 8.27 21.27 22.48
N TYR A 264 8.81 20.49 23.43
CA TYR A 264 8.58 19.04 23.51
C TYR A 264 7.11 18.62 23.71
N ASP A 265 6.25 19.51 24.19
CA ASP A 265 4.82 19.23 24.38
C ASP A 265 4.04 19.41 23.08
N ILE A 266 4.60 20.20 22.16
CA ILE A 266 4.01 20.53 20.87
C ILE A 266 4.41 19.49 19.80
N LEU A 267 5.52 18.78 19.97
CA LEU A 267 6.00 17.76 19.02
C LEU A 267 4.93 16.70 18.66
N PRO A 268 4.29 16.01 19.63
CA PRO A 268 3.24 15.04 19.32
C PRO A 268 2.03 15.67 18.63
N LEU A 269 1.72 16.92 19.00
CA LEU A 269 0.62 17.67 18.42
C LEU A 269 0.91 18.05 16.96
N ILE A 270 2.14 18.42 16.62
CA ILE A 270 2.56 18.70 15.23
C ILE A 270 2.46 17.45 14.37
N SER A 271 2.97 16.30 14.87
CA SER A 271 2.82 15.02 14.16
C SER A 271 1.35 14.74 13.87
N SER A 272 0.51 14.76 14.92
CA SER A 272 -0.91 14.45 14.79
C SER A 272 -1.63 15.45 13.88
N ALA A 273 -1.33 16.75 14.00
CA ALA A 273 -1.88 17.80 13.15
C ALA A 273 -1.57 17.57 11.67
N SER A 274 -0.32 17.20 11.34
CA SER A 274 0.09 16.97 9.96
C SER A 274 -0.66 15.80 9.34
N THR A 275 -0.89 14.71 10.09
CA THR A 275 -1.71 13.57 9.65
C THR A 275 -3.19 13.94 9.55
N THR A 276 -3.73 14.71 10.50
CA THR A 276 -5.14 15.15 10.49
C THR A 276 -5.45 16.01 9.26
N ILE A 277 -4.55 16.94 8.89
CA ILE A 277 -4.71 17.76 7.70
C ILE A 277 -4.69 16.87 6.44
N LEU A 278 -3.76 15.91 6.35
CA LEU A 278 -3.73 14.93 5.26
C LEU A 278 -5.06 14.17 5.14
N PHE A 279 -5.62 13.68 6.24
CA PHE A 279 -6.91 12.97 6.24
C PHE A 279 -8.06 13.84 5.77
N ALA A 280 -8.12 15.10 6.20
CA ALA A 280 -9.16 16.02 5.75
C ALA A 280 -9.14 16.21 4.21
N PHE A 281 -7.95 16.42 3.63
CA PHE A 281 -7.80 16.54 2.17
C PHE A 281 -8.04 15.21 1.44
N TYR A 282 -7.64 14.08 2.03
CA TYR A 282 -7.87 12.76 1.44
C TYR A 282 -9.36 12.41 1.38
N ILE A 283 -10.12 12.68 2.45
CA ILE A 283 -11.58 12.53 2.47
C ILE A 283 -12.20 13.47 1.43
N ALA A 284 -11.77 14.74 1.35
CA ALA A 284 -12.26 15.69 0.37
C ALA A 284 -12.03 15.21 -1.07
N LEU A 285 -10.84 14.67 -1.38
CA LEU A 285 -10.52 14.07 -2.67
C LEU A 285 -11.43 12.87 -2.98
N SER A 286 -11.51 11.91 -2.05
CA SER A 286 -12.28 10.67 -2.21
C SER A 286 -13.76 10.98 -2.44
N MET A 287 -14.34 11.86 -1.62
CA MET A 287 -15.75 12.28 -1.76
C MET A 287 -15.99 13.05 -3.06
N THR A 288 -15.06 13.91 -3.47
CA THR A 288 -15.17 14.66 -4.73
C THR A 288 -15.16 13.71 -5.93
N VAL A 289 -14.28 12.71 -5.94
CA VAL A 289 -14.24 11.69 -7.00
C VAL A 289 -15.49 10.83 -6.97
N TYR A 290 -15.88 10.33 -5.81
CA TYR A 290 -17.07 9.48 -5.65
C TYR A 290 -18.38 10.18 -6.10
N THR A 291 -18.50 11.49 -5.87
CA THR A 291 -19.71 12.26 -6.19
C THR A 291 -19.76 12.73 -7.65
N LYS A 292 -18.62 13.09 -8.23
CA LYS A 292 -18.56 13.69 -9.58
C LYS A 292 -18.24 12.73 -10.71
N THR A 293 -17.71 11.53 -10.43
CA THR A 293 -17.48 10.52 -11.47
C THR A 293 -18.82 10.13 -12.09
N THR A 294 -18.97 10.30 -13.39
CA THR A 294 -20.24 10.04 -14.09
C THR A 294 -20.30 8.67 -14.75
N SER A 295 -19.14 8.10 -15.10
CA SER A 295 -19.02 6.83 -15.81
C SER A 295 -17.79 6.07 -15.36
N GLU A 296 -17.88 4.74 -15.41
CA GLU A 296 -16.77 3.81 -15.16
C GLU A 296 -15.69 3.87 -16.26
N ASN A 297 -16.02 4.41 -17.43
CA ASN A 297 -15.07 4.54 -18.55
C ASN A 297 -14.21 5.82 -18.45
N GLU A 298 -14.46 6.66 -17.45
CA GLU A 298 -13.73 7.93 -17.26
C GLU A 298 -12.35 7.65 -16.64
N SER A 299 -11.29 7.82 -17.43
CA SER A 299 -9.89 7.58 -17.00
C SER A 299 -9.09 8.86 -16.74
N GLN A 300 -9.63 10.02 -17.12
CA GLN A 300 -8.95 11.30 -16.96
C GLN A 300 -9.39 12.01 -15.69
N CYS A 301 -8.43 12.52 -14.92
CA CYS A 301 -8.75 13.31 -13.73
C CYS A 301 -9.33 14.68 -14.12
N PHE A 302 -10.55 14.98 -13.67
CA PHE A 302 -11.13 16.31 -13.78
C PHE A 302 -10.42 17.34 -12.87
N LEU A 303 -10.55 18.63 -13.19
CA LEU A 303 -9.78 19.71 -12.56
C LEU A 303 -9.80 19.68 -11.02
N SER A 304 -10.99 19.58 -10.40
CA SER A 304 -11.08 19.58 -8.94
C SER A 304 -10.45 18.35 -8.28
N SER A 305 -10.51 17.16 -8.89
CA SER A 305 -9.84 15.97 -8.34
C SER A 305 -8.33 16.03 -8.52
N SER A 306 -7.85 16.56 -9.66
CA SER A 306 -6.42 16.77 -9.88
C SER A 306 -5.81 17.76 -8.86
N VAL A 307 -6.48 18.90 -8.62
CA VAL A 307 -6.04 19.88 -7.62
C VAL A 307 -5.99 19.25 -6.22
N LEU A 308 -7.06 18.56 -5.81
CA LEU A 308 -7.12 17.88 -4.52
C LEU A 308 -6.07 16.76 -4.40
N MET A 309 -5.79 16.01 -5.47
CA MET A 309 -4.73 15.00 -5.51
C MET A 309 -3.37 15.62 -5.18
N PHE A 310 -3.00 16.73 -5.81
CA PHE A 310 -1.72 17.39 -5.53
C PHE A 310 -1.67 18.00 -4.11
N PHE A 311 -2.79 18.47 -3.56
CA PHE A 311 -2.85 18.86 -2.14
C PHE A 311 -2.65 17.67 -1.21
N VAL A 312 -3.32 16.54 -1.45
CA VAL A 312 -3.13 15.31 -0.68
C VAL A 312 -1.67 14.87 -0.75
N TYR A 313 -1.10 14.87 -1.95
CA TYR A 313 0.31 14.51 -2.16
C TYR A 313 1.27 15.46 -1.43
N PHE A 314 1.01 16.77 -1.48
CA PHE A 314 1.76 17.77 -0.73
C PHE A 314 1.72 17.50 0.78
N PHE A 315 0.53 17.31 1.34
CA PHE A 315 0.37 17.04 2.77
C PHE A 315 0.93 15.69 3.19
N LEU A 316 0.96 14.70 2.28
CA LEU A 316 1.57 13.41 2.54
C LEU A 316 3.09 13.55 2.72
N ILE A 317 3.77 14.22 1.80
CA ILE A 317 5.22 14.47 1.89
C ILE A 317 5.53 15.37 3.10
N PHE A 318 4.72 16.41 3.31
CA PHE A 318 4.85 17.29 4.47
C PHE A 318 4.69 16.54 5.79
N MET A 319 3.73 15.62 5.89
CA MET A 319 3.53 14.77 7.06
C MET A 319 4.77 13.93 7.34
N PHE A 320 5.36 13.26 6.35
CA PHE A 320 6.60 12.50 6.56
C PHE A 320 7.78 13.39 6.97
N CYS A 321 7.93 14.58 6.37
CA CYS A 321 8.98 15.54 6.76
C CYS A 321 8.77 16.07 8.20
N ALA A 322 7.54 16.39 8.57
CA ALA A 322 7.17 16.85 9.90
C ALA A 322 7.42 15.74 10.95
N LYS A 323 7.01 14.50 10.67
CA LYS A 323 7.27 13.34 11.54
C LYS A 323 8.76 13.06 11.68
N THR A 324 9.54 13.21 10.60
CA THR A 324 11.00 13.11 10.64
C THR A 324 11.62 14.20 11.53
N SER A 325 11.13 15.43 11.42
CA SER A 325 11.54 16.54 12.30
C SER A 325 11.19 16.25 13.77
N VAL A 326 10.01 15.71 14.05
CA VAL A 326 9.61 15.26 15.40
C VAL A 326 10.54 14.15 15.89
N GLY A 327 10.89 13.18 15.03
CA GLY A 327 11.86 12.15 15.32
C GLY A 327 13.23 12.72 15.67
N TYR A 328 13.73 13.66 14.88
CA TYR A 328 14.99 14.35 15.13
C TYR A 328 15.01 15.05 16.49
N PHE A 329 13.97 15.80 16.85
CA PHE A 329 13.92 16.42 18.18
C PHE A 329 13.79 15.41 19.32
N ASN A 330 13.10 14.28 19.11
CA ASN A 330 13.10 13.18 20.08
C ASN A 330 14.50 12.56 20.23
N TYR A 331 15.27 12.46 19.14
CA TYR A 331 16.66 12.02 19.17
C TYR A 331 17.54 12.98 19.98
N LEU A 332 17.44 14.30 19.73
CA LEU A 332 18.18 15.29 20.52
C LEU A 332 17.82 15.22 22.01
N ARG A 333 16.53 15.00 22.31
CA ARG A 333 16.03 14.90 23.68
C ARG A 333 16.54 13.69 24.44
N PHE A 334 16.44 12.49 23.85
CA PHE A 334 16.70 11.23 24.57
C PHE A 334 18.11 10.69 24.37
N VAL A 335 18.74 10.97 23.22
CA VAL A 335 20.08 10.47 22.89
C VAL A 335 21.15 11.48 23.27
N HIS A 336 21.07 12.70 22.74
CA HIS A 336 22.06 13.74 22.99
C HIS A 336 21.81 14.53 24.28
N LEU A 337 20.62 14.38 24.88
CA LEU A 337 20.23 15.05 26.13
C LEU A 337 20.37 16.58 26.02
N PHE A 338 20.16 17.13 24.82
CA PHE A 338 20.28 18.57 24.60
C PHE A 338 19.14 19.33 25.28
N PRO A 339 19.41 20.58 25.70
CA PRO A 339 18.38 21.44 26.29
C PRO A 339 17.23 21.64 25.31
N GLU A 340 16.07 21.93 25.86
CA GLU A 340 14.84 22.11 25.09
C GLU A 340 15.04 23.12 23.95
N PRO A 341 14.71 22.75 22.70
CA PRO A 341 14.85 23.65 21.58
C PRO A 341 13.85 24.79 21.72
N SER A 342 14.28 26.01 21.39
CA SER A 342 13.36 27.15 21.28
C SER A 342 12.25 26.85 20.26
N LEU A 343 11.03 27.35 20.50
CA LEU A 343 9.91 27.24 19.54
C LEU A 343 10.29 27.74 18.13
N ARG A 344 11.14 28.76 18.04
CA ARG A 344 11.65 29.27 16.76
C ARG A 344 12.35 28.19 15.92
N LYS A 345 13.19 27.35 16.54
CA LYS A 345 13.89 26.25 15.84
C LYS A 345 12.91 25.21 15.30
N LEU A 346 11.86 24.90 16.07
CA LEU A 346 10.81 23.99 15.67
C LEU A 346 10.03 24.53 14.45
N PHE A 347 9.63 25.80 14.49
CA PHE A 347 8.93 26.45 13.37
C PHE A 347 9.81 26.56 12.12
N VAL A 348 11.11 26.84 12.27
CA VAL A 348 12.05 26.85 11.14
C VAL A 348 12.14 25.47 10.48
N MET A 349 12.24 24.39 11.25
CA MET A 349 12.25 23.03 10.70
C MET A 349 10.94 22.67 9.99
N LEU A 350 9.80 23.13 10.51
CA LEU A 350 8.50 22.96 9.87
C LEU A 350 8.41 23.74 8.55
N ALA A 351 8.94 24.97 8.51
CA ALA A 351 9.00 25.78 7.30
C ALA A 351 9.90 25.15 6.24
N ILE A 352 11.05 24.60 6.63
CA ILE A 352 11.92 23.83 5.72
C ILE A 352 11.17 22.62 5.17
N SER A 353 10.47 21.86 6.03
CA SER A 353 9.64 20.73 5.61
C SER A 353 8.56 21.14 4.60
N PHE A 354 7.91 22.28 4.84
CA PHE A 354 6.89 22.83 3.95
C PHE A 354 7.48 23.20 2.57
N VAL A 355 8.61 23.91 2.53
CA VAL A 355 9.29 24.30 1.28
C VAL A 355 9.76 23.07 0.51
N PHE A 356 10.33 22.07 1.19
CA PHE A 356 10.72 20.81 0.56
C PHE A 356 9.53 20.10 -0.09
N SER A 357 8.40 20.00 0.61
CA SER A 357 7.18 19.42 0.06
C SER A 357 6.66 20.18 -1.15
N ILE A 358 6.71 21.52 -1.15
CA ILE A 358 6.35 22.32 -2.33
C ILE A 358 7.26 21.98 -3.51
N ALA A 359 8.58 21.98 -3.30
CA ALA A 359 9.54 21.71 -4.36
C ALA A 359 9.32 20.32 -4.98
N TRP A 360 9.06 19.31 -4.13
CA TRP A 360 8.80 17.95 -4.59
C TRP A 360 7.49 17.81 -5.37
N VAL A 361 6.42 18.45 -4.91
CA VAL A 361 5.14 18.46 -5.65
C VAL A 361 5.26 19.26 -6.95
N ALA A 362 5.95 20.40 -6.94
CA ALA A 362 6.19 21.19 -8.14
C ALA A 362 6.97 20.39 -9.20
N PHE A 363 7.92 19.57 -8.78
CA PHE A 363 8.59 18.61 -9.65
C PHE A 363 7.60 17.63 -10.30
N ALA A 364 6.73 16.99 -9.52
CA ALA A 364 5.70 16.09 -10.07
C ALA A 364 4.70 16.80 -11.00
N VAL A 365 4.24 18.00 -10.63
CA VAL A 365 3.36 18.83 -11.47
C VAL A 365 4.04 19.20 -12.80
N GLY A 366 5.34 19.47 -12.78
CA GLY A 366 6.14 19.70 -13.97
C GLY A 366 6.06 18.55 -14.97
N PHE A 367 6.17 17.29 -14.51
CA PHE A 367 5.97 16.12 -15.36
C PHE A 367 4.52 15.96 -15.83
N ASN A 368 3.54 16.28 -14.98
CA ASN A 368 2.12 16.23 -15.34
C ASN A 368 1.74 17.22 -16.45
N SER A 369 2.45 18.35 -16.55
CA SER A 369 2.18 19.38 -17.54
C SER A 369 2.39 18.91 -18.98
N ASN A 370 3.19 17.86 -19.18
CA ASN A 370 3.44 17.27 -20.48
C ASN A 370 2.53 16.05 -20.68
N SER A 371 1.61 16.16 -21.65
CA SER A 371 0.60 15.14 -21.95
C SER A 371 1.19 13.81 -22.42
N SER A 372 2.46 13.76 -22.83
CA SER A 372 3.16 12.53 -23.22
C SER A 372 3.47 11.60 -22.04
N PHE A 373 3.69 12.12 -20.82
CA PHE A 373 4.10 11.29 -19.69
C PHE A 373 2.96 10.63 -18.91
N LYS A 374 1.71 11.11 -19.06
CA LYS A 374 0.49 10.57 -18.44
C LYS A 374 0.71 10.03 -17.02
N ILE A 375 1.15 10.88 -16.09
CA ILE A 375 1.56 10.41 -14.75
C ILE A 375 0.40 10.25 -13.76
N THR A 376 -0.78 10.81 -14.04
CA THR A 376 -1.99 10.67 -13.23
C THR A 376 -3.12 9.98 -14.00
N GLN A 377 -3.93 9.18 -13.31
CA GLN A 377 -5.17 8.61 -13.85
C GLN A 377 -6.31 8.71 -12.84
N LEU A 378 -7.53 8.78 -13.35
CA LEU A 378 -8.73 8.60 -12.56
C LEU A 378 -8.97 7.10 -12.34
N TYR A 379 -9.15 6.71 -11.08
CA TYR A 379 -9.70 5.42 -10.69
C TYR A 379 -11.19 5.65 -10.36
N PRO A 380 -12.12 5.28 -11.26
CA PRO A 380 -13.55 5.60 -11.14
C PRO A 380 -14.12 5.26 -9.77
N TYR A 381 -14.92 6.18 -9.22
CA TYR A 381 -15.56 6.11 -7.90
C TYR A 381 -14.61 5.92 -6.69
N LYS A 382 -13.29 5.89 -6.90
CA LYS A 382 -12.29 5.67 -5.85
C LYS A 382 -11.46 6.91 -5.60
N ILE A 383 -10.58 7.26 -6.55
CA ILE A 383 -9.60 8.35 -6.37
C ILE A 383 -9.01 8.79 -7.71
N CYS A 384 -8.57 10.04 -7.82
CA CYS A 384 -7.62 10.46 -8.85
C CYS A 384 -6.22 10.34 -8.26
N TRP A 385 -5.31 9.57 -8.87
CA TRP A 385 -3.98 9.34 -8.31
C TRP A 385 -2.92 9.05 -9.39
N PHE A 386 -1.67 8.83 -8.98
CA PHE A 386 -0.60 8.42 -9.89
C PHE A 386 -0.94 7.11 -10.62
N THR A 387 -0.47 6.97 -11.86
CA THR A 387 -0.55 5.70 -12.60
C THR A 387 0.33 4.64 -11.96
N ARG A 388 0.01 3.37 -12.21
CA ARG A 388 0.76 2.23 -11.62
C ARG A 388 2.23 2.22 -12.03
N ASP A 389 2.53 2.68 -13.23
CA ASP A 389 3.89 2.66 -13.78
C ASP A 389 4.82 3.66 -13.08
N VAL A 390 4.26 4.76 -12.57
CA VAL A 390 5.05 5.88 -12.03
C VAL A 390 4.94 6.03 -10.51
N ILE A 391 3.97 5.37 -9.87
CA ILE A 391 3.73 5.47 -8.42
C ILE A 391 4.98 5.10 -7.60
N TYR A 392 5.80 4.16 -8.09
CA TYR A 392 7.02 3.76 -7.40
C TYR A 392 8.03 4.91 -7.29
N TYR A 393 8.22 5.67 -8.38
CA TYR A 393 9.20 6.75 -8.45
C TYR A 393 8.74 8.00 -7.72
N PHE A 394 7.48 8.41 -7.92
CA PHE A 394 6.97 9.65 -7.34
C PHE A 394 6.51 9.47 -5.88
N LEU A 395 6.13 8.28 -5.46
CA LEU A 395 5.56 8.08 -4.13
C LEU A 395 6.33 7.06 -3.29
N THR A 396 6.43 5.82 -3.75
CA THR A 396 6.90 4.71 -2.90
C THR A 396 8.35 4.90 -2.47
N ILE A 397 9.26 5.19 -3.39
CA ILE A 397 10.69 5.38 -3.08
C ILE A 397 10.90 6.55 -2.09
N PRO A 398 10.39 7.77 -2.33
CA PRO A 398 10.51 8.87 -1.37
C PRO A 398 9.96 8.55 0.01
N VAL A 399 8.78 7.92 0.09
CA VAL A 399 8.16 7.54 1.37
C VAL A 399 9.01 6.50 2.10
N CYS A 400 9.53 5.49 1.40
CA CYS A 400 10.42 4.49 1.97
C CYS A 400 11.71 5.10 2.54
N LEU A 401 12.27 6.12 1.88
CA LEU A 401 13.45 6.84 2.39
C LEU A 401 13.16 7.54 3.71
N PHE A 402 12.04 8.27 3.82
CA PHE A 402 11.63 8.90 5.08
C PHE A 402 11.38 7.88 6.18
N LEU A 403 10.68 6.78 5.85
CA LEU A 403 10.40 5.70 6.80
C LEU A 403 11.69 5.05 7.31
N LEU A 404 12.68 4.81 6.44
CA LEU A 404 13.97 4.26 6.82
C LEU A 404 14.69 5.18 7.81
N VAL A 405 14.73 6.49 7.53
CA VAL A 405 15.33 7.48 8.44
C VAL A 405 14.61 7.47 9.80
N ASN A 406 13.28 7.44 9.81
CA ASN A 406 12.48 7.39 11.03
C ASN A 406 12.73 6.11 11.84
N ILE A 407 12.83 4.95 11.18
CA ILE A 407 13.20 3.69 11.85
C ILE A 407 14.58 3.81 12.52
N ILE A 408 15.58 4.33 11.80
CA ILE A 408 16.94 4.46 12.35
C ILE A 408 16.91 5.34 13.60
N ILE A 409 16.23 6.50 13.53
CA ILE A 409 16.07 7.41 14.66
C ILE A 409 15.36 6.72 15.82
N PHE A 410 14.24 6.04 15.55
CA PHE A 410 13.48 5.30 16.55
C PHE A 410 14.34 4.27 17.28
N ILE A 411 15.11 3.47 16.54
CA ILE A 411 16.00 2.44 17.10
C ILE A 411 17.02 3.07 18.04
N ARG A 412 17.67 4.17 17.64
CA ARG A 412 18.66 4.85 18.51
C ARG A 412 18.04 5.42 19.78
N VAL A 413 16.85 6.01 19.67
CA VAL A 413 16.08 6.51 20.82
C VAL A 413 15.71 5.34 21.74
N ALA A 414 15.19 4.24 21.18
CA ALA A 414 14.80 3.06 21.93
C ALA A 414 15.98 2.42 22.67
N GLN A 415 17.11 2.24 21.99
CA GLN A 415 18.34 1.72 22.59
C GLN A 415 18.77 2.56 23.79
N ARG A 416 18.77 3.89 23.65
CA ARG A 416 19.18 4.78 24.73
C ARG A 416 18.23 4.74 25.92
N ILE A 417 16.91 4.77 25.66
CA ILE A 417 15.89 4.72 26.71
C ILE A 417 15.97 3.37 27.45
N ILE A 418 16.05 2.25 26.74
CA ILE A 418 16.15 0.91 27.34
C ILE A 418 17.44 0.77 28.15
N SER A 419 18.57 1.25 27.62
CA SER A 419 19.84 1.26 28.34
C SER A 419 19.76 2.04 29.65
N HIS A 420 19.12 3.21 29.65
CA HIS A 420 18.94 4.03 30.86
C HIS A 420 18.13 3.31 31.93
N VAL A 421 17.06 2.62 31.54
CA VAL A 421 16.23 1.85 32.48
C VAL A 421 16.98 0.65 33.05
N ARG A 422 17.76 -0.06 32.22
CA ARG A 422 18.51 -1.26 32.65
C ARG A 422 19.59 -0.97 33.70
N HIS A 423 20.18 0.23 33.70
CA HIS A 423 21.25 0.61 34.62
C HIS A 423 20.74 1.33 35.89
N ALA A 424 19.42 1.42 36.10
CA ALA A 424 18.85 2.03 37.30
C ALA A 424 19.03 1.11 38.54
N LYS A 425 19.62 1.64 39.62
CA LYS A 425 20.08 0.87 40.81
C LYS A 425 18.98 0.40 41.79
N SER A 426 17.71 0.75 41.62
CA SER A 426 16.63 0.43 42.60
C SER A 426 15.55 -0.52 42.05
N PRO A 427 15.40 -1.75 42.58
CA PRO A 427 14.48 -2.76 42.07
C PRO A 427 12.99 -2.49 42.39
N HIS A 428 12.69 -1.76 43.47
CA HIS A 428 11.31 -1.55 43.96
C HIS A 428 10.49 -0.52 43.13
N LYS A 429 11.15 0.24 42.24
CA LYS A 429 10.55 1.18 41.27
C LYS A 429 10.54 0.67 39.82
N SER A 430 11.01 -0.56 39.58
CA SER A 430 11.30 -1.09 38.24
C SER A 430 10.07 -1.19 37.33
N TYR A 431 8.93 -1.68 37.84
CA TYR A 431 7.70 -1.84 37.04
C TYR A 431 7.10 -0.51 36.57
N GLY A 432 7.00 0.49 37.47
CA GLY A 432 6.49 1.82 37.13
C GLY A 432 7.37 2.55 36.11
N ARG A 433 8.69 2.41 36.25
CA ARG A 433 9.68 2.97 35.32
C ARG A 433 9.63 2.30 33.95
N MET A 434 9.49 0.97 33.91
CA MET A 434 9.32 0.20 32.67
C MET A 434 8.02 0.57 31.95
N LYS A 435 6.90 0.67 32.67
CA LYS A 435 5.60 1.10 32.10
C LYS A 435 5.71 2.49 31.44
N ARG A 436 6.41 3.42 32.08
CA ARG A 436 6.65 4.77 31.55
C ARG A 436 7.53 4.74 30.29
N CYS A 437 8.58 3.92 30.29
CA CYS A 437 9.45 3.70 29.13
C CYS A 437 8.66 3.18 27.93
N VAL A 438 7.88 2.12 28.11
CA VAL A 438 7.03 1.54 27.05
C VAL A 438 6.07 2.59 26.50
N LEU A 439 5.45 3.40 27.37
CA LEU A 439 4.55 4.46 26.92
C LEU A 439 5.25 5.55 26.09
N ILE A 440 6.48 5.93 26.46
CA ILE A 440 7.29 6.88 25.70
C ILE A 440 7.67 6.28 24.33
N LEU A 441 8.04 5.00 24.28
CA LEU A 441 8.37 4.32 23.02
C LEU A 441 7.16 4.16 22.11
N LEU A 442 6.01 3.78 22.65
CA LEU A 442 4.75 3.72 21.89
C LEU A 442 4.35 5.10 21.36
N SER A 443 4.50 6.14 22.18
CA SER A 443 4.28 7.53 21.74
C SER A 443 5.25 7.95 20.65
N SER A 444 6.53 7.58 20.77
CA SER A 444 7.54 7.86 19.75
C SER A 444 7.25 7.13 18.44
N CYS A 445 6.80 5.87 18.51
CA CYS A 445 6.44 5.05 17.36
C CYS A 445 5.27 5.67 16.58
N ALA A 446 4.20 6.08 17.28
CA ALA A 446 3.04 6.75 16.68
C ALA A 446 3.41 8.11 16.07
N THR A 447 4.17 8.93 16.81
CA THR A 447 4.53 10.30 16.36
C THR A 447 5.57 10.32 15.23
N GLN A 448 6.36 9.27 15.06
CA GLN A 448 7.27 9.13 13.91
C GLN A 448 6.65 8.40 12.72
N GLY A 449 5.44 7.86 12.86
CA GLY A 449 4.70 7.25 11.75
C GLY A 449 5.23 5.88 11.35
N ILE A 450 5.78 5.10 12.28
CA ILE A 450 6.26 3.73 12.00
C ILE A 450 5.13 2.83 11.49
N GLY A 451 3.87 3.09 11.88
CA GLY A 451 2.70 2.39 11.35
C GLY A 451 2.50 2.52 9.83
N TRP A 452 3.09 3.53 9.19
CA TRP A 452 3.00 3.72 7.75
C TRP A 452 3.85 2.72 6.95
N LEU A 453 4.71 1.94 7.62
CA LEU A 453 5.50 0.87 6.98
C LEU A 453 4.65 -0.15 6.24
N PHE A 454 3.46 -0.47 6.77
CA PHE A 454 2.58 -1.42 6.10
C PHE A 454 2.14 -0.97 4.71
N GLY A 455 2.15 0.34 4.42
CA GLY A 455 1.78 0.90 3.12
C GLY A 455 2.63 0.34 1.96
N PRO A 456 3.95 0.61 1.91
CA PRO A 456 4.83 0.03 0.90
C PRO A 456 4.85 -1.50 0.88
N PHE A 457 4.71 -2.17 2.04
CA PHE A 457 4.66 -3.63 2.09
C PHE A 457 3.46 -4.22 1.36
N LEU A 458 2.32 -3.52 1.27
CA LEU A 458 1.14 -3.97 0.51
C LEU A 458 1.47 -4.27 -0.96
N THR A 459 2.47 -3.61 -1.52
CA THR A 459 2.87 -3.78 -2.93
C THR A 459 3.73 -5.03 -3.16
N PHE A 460 4.35 -5.59 -2.12
CA PHE A 460 5.28 -6.73 -2.23
C PHE A 460 4.70 -8.07 -1.75
N VAL A 461 3.55 -8.04 -1.09
CA VAL A 461 2.92 -9.26 -0.54
C VAL A 461 1.94 -9.89 -1.52
N ASN A 462 1.68 -11.18 -1.34
CA ASN A 462 0.65 -11.88 -2.10
C ASN A 462 -0.75 -11.28 -1.82
N PRO A 463 -1.71 -11.38 -2.76
CA PRO A 463 -3.01 -10.72 -2.65
C PRO A 463 -3.80 -11.04 -1.38
N GLU A 464 -3.74 -12.29 -0.90
CA GLU A 464 -4.45 -12.70 0.31
C GLU A 464 -3.86 -12.09 1.59
N ALA A 465 -2.53 -12.03 1.72
CA ALA A 465 -1.92 -11.31 2.85
C ALA A 465 -2.08 -9.79 2.69
N GLY A 466 -2.12 -9.29 1.46
CA GLY A 466 -2.41 -7.89 1.14
C GLY A 466 -3.74 -7.43 1.72
N LYS A 467 -4.81 -8.23 1.59
CA LYS A 467 -6.12 -7.93 2.18
C LYS A 467 -6.05 -7.75 3.71
N VAL A 468 -5.29 -8.61 4.40
CA VAL A 468 -5.13 -8.54 5.86
C VAL A 468 -4.29 -7.33 6.26
N LEU A 469 -3.17 -7.09 5.56
CA LEU A 469 -2.31 -5.94 5.82
C LEU A 469 -3.01 -4.62 5.54
N GLU A 470 -3.95 -4.56 4.60
CA GLU A 470 -4.73 -3.36 4.29
C GLU A 470 -5.59 -2.94 5.49
N TRP A 471 -6.25 -3.91 6.14
CA TRP A 471 -7.00 -3.69 7.37
C TRP A 471 -6.10 -3.23 8.53
N ILE A 472 -4.95 -3.87 8.71
CA ILE A 472 -3.97 -3.48 9.75
C ILE A 472 -3.48 -2.05 9.51
N PHE A 473 -3.13 -1.72 8.26
CA PHE A 473 -2.71 -0.38 7.87
C PHE A 473 -3.79 0.66 8.17
N ASN A 474 -5.05 0.38 7.80
CA ASN A 474 -6.17 1.29 8.03
C ASN A 474 -6.48 1.48 9.51
N ILE A 475 -6.44 0.43 10.33
CA ILE A 475 -6.69 0.53 11.77
C ILE A 475 -5.56 1.33 12.45
N LEU A 476 -4.30 1.01 12.16
CA LEU A 476 -3.16 1.65 12.83
C LEU A 476 -3.02 3.11 12.43
N ASN A 477 -3.11 3.42 11.14
CA ASN A 477 -2.89 4.79 10.65
C ASN A 477 -4.18 5.61 10.63
N GLY A 478 -5.31 5.03 10.20
CA GLY A 478 -6.60 5.72 10.17
C GLY A 478 -7.03 6.23 11.55
N LEU A 479 -6.72 5.51 12.62
CA LEU A 479 -7.01 5.90 14.01
C LEU A 479 -5.86 6.67 14.71
N GLU A 480 -4.89 7.24 13.97
CA GLU A 480 -3.74 7.96 14.56
C GLU A 480 -4.15 9.06 15.57
N GLY A 481 -5.24 9.78 15.31
CA GLY A 481 -5.79 10.79 16.21
C GLY A 481 -6.36 10.21 17.52
N LEU A 482 -6.92 9.00 17.47
CA LEU A 482 -7.37 8.28 18.67
C LEU A 482 -6.18 7.85 19.53
N TRP A 483 -5.13 7.30 18.92
CA TRP A 483 -3.88 7.00 19.64
C TRP A 483 -3.27 8.25 20.25
N SER A 484 -3.32 9.37 19.52
CA SER A 484 -2.79 10.67 19.97
C SER A 484 -3.53 11.23 21.18
N ILE A 485 -4.87 11.15 21.23
CA ILE A 485 -5.63 11.64 22.40
C ILE A 485 -5.39 10.76 23.63
N LEU A 486 -5.33 9.44 23.47
CA LEU A 486 -5.03 8.52 24.57
C LEU A 486 -3.64 8.82 25.16
N LEU A 487 -2.62 8.95 24.31
CA LEU A 487 -1.27 9.30 24.74
C LEU A 487 -1.22 10.70 25.37
N TYR A 488 -1.91 11.68 24.79
CA TYR A 488 -1.99 13.03 25.35
C TYR A 488 -2.59 13.04 26.76
N MET A 489 -3.70 12.32 26.98
CA MET A 489 -4.32 12.20 28.29
C MET A 489 -3.40 11.54 29.32
N ILE A 490 -2.71 10.45 28.93
CA ILE A 490 -1.81 9.72 29.84
C ILE A 490 -0.56 10.52 30.19
N ILE A 491 0.06 11.17 29.19
CA ILE A 491 1.24 12.02 29.42
C ILE A 491 0.85 13.23 30.28
N ARG A 492 -0.34 13.78 30.08
CA ARG A 492 -0.83 14.90 30.88
C ARG A 492 -1.15 14.48 32.31
N SER A 493 -1.82 13.35 32.54
CA SER A 493 -2.16 12.88 33.90
C SER A 493 -0.90 12.67 34.72
N THR A 494 0.09 11.99 34.17
CA THR A 494 1.41 11.79 34.83
C THR A 494 2.08 13.11 35.21
N ARG A 495 2.07 14.11 34.32
CA ARG A 495 2.63 15.43 34.62
C ARG A 495 1.86 16.20 35.70
N MET A 496 0.53 16.13 35.68
CA MET A 496 -0.27 16.78 36.70
C MET A 496 0.00 16.16 38.08
N ASP A 497 0.20 14.85 38.14
CA ASP A 497 0.51 14.15 39.38
C ASP A 497 1.90 14.50 39.90
N GLU A 498 2.90 14.57 39.02
CA GLU A 498 4.25 15.04 39.37
C GLU A 498 4.26 16.48 39.86
N GLN A 499 3.48 17.35 39.22
CA GLN A 499 3.40 18.74 39.65
C GLN A 499 2.72 18.87 41.02
N LYS A 500 1.61 18.14 41.24
CA LYS A 500 0.97 18.06 42.56
C LYS A 500 1.94 17.56 43.62
N ARG A 501 2.74 16.51 43.34
CA ARG A 501 3.78 16.00 44.23
C ARG A 501 4.87 17.05 44.51
N SER A 502 5.32 17.79 43.50
CA SER A 502 6.35 18.83 43.66
C SER A 502 5.87 20.02 44.47
N VAL A 503 4.61 20.42 44.31
CA VAL A 503 3.99 21.49 45.11
C VAL A 503 3.82 21.00 46.55
N ALA A 504 3.28 19.79 46.75
CA ALA A 504 3.15 19.19 48.09
C ALA A 504 4.50 19.10 48.81
N ALA A 505 5.57 18.69 48.11
CA ALA A 505 6.92 18.62 48.67
C ALA A 505 7.48 20.00 49.06
N ARG A 506 7.23 21.04 48.24
CA ARG A 506 7.61 22.43 48.56
C ARG A 506 6.87 22.95 49.78
N GLU A 507 5.56 22.72 49.86
CA GLU A 507 4.76 23.12 51.02
C GLU A 507 5.21 22.36 52.28
N LEU A 508 5.53 21.07 52.19
CA LEU A 508 6.08 20.31 53.31
C LEU A 508 7.43 20.89 53.80
N SER A 509 8.29 21.30 52.86
CA SER A 509 9.59 21.90 53.19
C SER A 509 9.47 23.27 53.87
N LYS A 510 8.51 24.10 53.44
CA LYS A 510 8.20 25.40 54.07
C LYS A 510 7.61 25.22 55.48
N THR A 511 6.73 24.25 55.67
CA THR A 511 6.16 23.95 56.99
C THR A 511 7.25 23.49 57.95
N LYS A 512 8.19 22.65 57.49
CA LYS A 512 9.31 22.17 58.31
C LYS A 512 10.29 23.28 58.68
N SER A 513 10.62 24.20 57.76
CA SER A 513 11.46 25.36 58.08
C SER A 513 10.79 26.30 59.08
N THR A 514 9.47 26.50 58.96
CA THR A 514 8.69 27.34 59.89
C THR A 514 8.61 26.76 61.30
N ILE A 515 8.56 25.43 61.43
CA ILE A 515 8.59 24.74 62.73
C ILE A 515 9.97 24.87 63.38
N ILE A 516 11.06 24.68 62.62
CA ILE A 516 12.44 24.80 63.12
C ILE A 516 12.74 26.25 63.58
N ASP A 517 12.23 27.27 62.89
CA ASP A 517 12.38 28.66 63.31
C ASP A 517 11.58 29.00 64.58
N LYS A 518 10.44 28.34 64.82
CA LYS A 518 9.67 28.50 66.07
C LYS A 518 10.35 27.83 67.26
N ASP A 519 10.92 26.64 67.09
CA ASP A 519 11.66 25.95 68.15
C ASP A 519 12.94 26.70 68.54
N LYS A 520 13.63 27.32 67.57
CA LYS A 520 14.76 28.22 67.86
C LYS A 520 14.35 29.45 68.67
N LYS A 521 13.17 30.02 68.38
CA LYS A 521 12.67 31.21 69.08
C LYS A 521 12.26 30.90 70.52
N SER A 522 11.63 29.75 70.75
CA SER A 522 11.27 29.24 72.08
C SER A 522 12.47 28.99 73.00
N ASN A 523 13.64 28.66 72.45
CA ASN A 523 14.87 28.43 73.24
C ASN A 523 15.67 29.71 73.52
N THR A 524 15.25 30.87 73.01
CA THR A 524 15.91 32.17 73.25
C THR A 524 15.20 33.02 74.30
N ASP A 525 14.04 32.60 74.80
CA ASP A 525 13.24 33.37 75.78
C ASP A 525 13.57 33.04 77.25
N ASP A 526 14.58 32.20 77.52
CA ASP A 526 14.97 31.79 78.90
C ASP A 526 16.26 32.44 79.43
N ASP A 527 16.83 33.44 78.74
CA ASP A 527 17.99 34.19 79.26
C ASP A 527 17.91 35.67 78.88
N GLN A 528 17.18 36.47 79.68
CA GLN A 528 17.40 37.91 79.74
C GLN A 528 17.25 38.46 81.18
N ASN A 529 18.39 38.79 81.78
CA ASN A 529 18.50 39.89 82.72
C ASN A 529 19.81 40.64 82.44
N GLY A 530 19.75 41.93 82.11
CA GLY A 530 20.95 42.79 82.05
C GLY A 530 21.04 43.77 80.89
N THR A 531 20.46 44.95 81.12
CA THR A 531 20.91 46.32 80.82
C THR A 531 21.49 46.71 79.46
N HIS A 532 20.93 47.83 79.00
CA HIS A 532 21.14 48.55 77.75
C HIS A 532 22.44 49.39 77.73
N ASP A 533 22.84 49.71 76.49
CA ASP A 533 23.68 50.84 76.07
C ASP A 533 25.21 50.65 75.99
N GLU A 534 25.66 49.80 75.05
CA GLU A 534 26.95 50.02 74.32
C GLU A 534 27.08 49.21 73.00
N ILE A 535 25.97 48.84 72.34
CA ILE A 535 25.96 47.82 71.27
C ILE A 535 25.26 48.34 70.01
N ARG A 536 25.62 49.54 69.53
CA ARG A 536 25.05 50.10 68.28
C ARG A 536 26.08 50.36 67.17
N GLU A 537 27.35 50.54 67.53
CA GLU A 537 28.47 50.66 66.56
C GLU A 537 29.09 49.29 66.24
N SER A 538 29.13 48.35 67.20
CA SER A 538 29.68 47.01 66.98
C SER A 538 28.76 46.08 66.16
N GLN A 539 27.46 46.41 66.03
CA GLN A 539 26.50 45.59 65.26
C GLN A 539 26.54 45.87 63.75
N ILE A 540 26.99 47.05 63.31
CA ILE A 540 27.05 47.39 61.88
C ILE A 540 28.27 46.72 61.23
N GLU A 541 29.41 46.69 61.94
CA GLU A 541 30.62 46.01 61.48
C GLU A 541 30.49 44.47 61.54
N ARG A 542 29.74 43.94 62.53
CA ARG A 542 29.42 42.50 62.63
C ARG A 542 28.45 42.06 61.54
N ARG A 543 27.48 42.90 61.13
CA ARG A 543 26.60 42.63 59.98
C ARG A 543 27.32 42.68 58.63
N ARG A 544 28.41 43.43 58.50
CA ARG A 544 29.24 43.45 57.28
C ARG A 544 30.07 42.16 57.15
N ARG A 545 30.70 41.72 58.24
CA ARG A 545 31.42 40.43 58.30
C ARG A 545 30.49 39.20 58.21
N GLU A 546 29.26 39.29 58.73
CA GLU A 546 28.22 38.26 58.59
C GLU A 546 27.56 38.21 57.20
N ASN A 547 27.77 39.21 56.34
CA ASN A 547 27.32 39.20 54.96
C ASN A 547 28.41 38.68 54.01
N GLU A 548 29.69 38.97 54.26
CA GLU A 548 30.81 38.33 53.53
C GLU A 548 30.96 36.84 53.89
N ASN A 549 30.83 36.46 55.18
CA ASN A 549 30.78 35.04 55.56
C ASN A 549 29.49 34.34 55.09
N ARG A 550 28.41 35.07 54.73
CA ARG A 550 27.15 34.46 54.25
C ARG A 550 27.26 33.93 52.82
N ASP A 551 28.17 34.48 52.03
CA ASP A 551 28.39 34.03 50.65
C ASP A 551 29.40 32.86 50.59
N GLU A 552 30.41 32.79 51.47
CA GLU A 552 31.27 31.59 51.63
C GLU A 552 30.57 30.44 52.37
N THR A 553 29.73 30.71 53.39
CA THR A 553 28.99 29.67 54.12
C THR A 553 27.84 29.09 53.29
N ARG A 554 27.32 29.84 52.29
CA ARG A 554 26.33 29.32 51.32
C ARG A 554 26.92 28.29 50.35
N GLU A 555 28.20 28.40 49.98
CA GLU A 555 28.86 27.39 49.16
C GLU A 555 29.25 26.13 49.98
N CYS A 556 29.58 26.29 51.27
CA CYS A 556 29.96 25.18 52.14
C CYS A 556 28.75 24.43 52.74
N ASP A 557 27.64 25.10 53.09
CA ASP A 557 26.41 24.47 53.60
C ASP A 557 25.69 23.64 52.51
N ILE A 558 25.85 23.99 51.23
CA ILE A 558 25.34 23.20 50.10
C ILE A 558 26.14 21.90 49.93
N GLN A 559 27.40 21.84 50.37
CA GLN A 559 28.20 20.61 50.39
C GLN A 559 28.01 19.77 51.67
N ASP A 560 27.75 20.36 52.84
CA ASP A 560 27.57 19.59 54.08
C ASP A 560 26.12 19.09 54.30
N LEU A 561 25.11 19.77 53.74
CA LEU A 561 23.74 19.22 53.58
C LEU A 561 23.70 18.01 52.63
N ARG A 562 24.76 17.79 51.85
CA ARG A 562 24.97 16.62 50.99
C ARG A 562 25.58 15.43 51.75
N ARG A 563 26.08 15.63 52.98
CA ARG A 563 26.85 14.62 53.74
C ARG A 563 26.17 14.14 55.04
N LYS A 564 25.31 14.95 55.67
CA LYS A 564 24.68 14.59 56.96
C LYS A 564 23.18 14.88 56.98
N ASN A 565 22.35 13.91 56.57
CA ASN A 565 21.08 13.59 57.25
C ASN A 565 20.37 12.39 56.62
N LYS A 566 20.19 11.33 57.44
CA LYS A 566 19.21 10.26 57.22
C LYS A 566 17.81 10.86 57.21
N VAL A 567 17.17 10.95 56.06
CA VAL A 567 15.74 11.30 55.91
C VAL A 567 15.03 10.14 55.21
N PRO A 568 13.90 9.63 55.73
CA PRO A 568 13.27 8.41 55.21
C PRO A 568 12.62 8.62 53.82
N HIS A 569 12.99 7.74 52.89
CA HIS A 569 12.28 7.13 51.75
C HIS A 569 11.23 7.88 50.88
N ILE A 570 10.98 9.18 51.03
CA ILE A 570 9.85 9.86 50.34
C ILE A 570 10.30 10.86 49.25
N PHE A 571 11.60 11.18 49.15
CA PHE A 571 12.09 12.23 48.22
C PHE A 571 12.70 11.74 46.90
N ASP A 572 12.81 10.42 46.67
CA ASP A 572 13.43 9.88 45.45
C ASP A 572 12.54 9.97 44.20
N ASP A 573 11.26 10.32 44.32
CA ASP A 573 10.31 10.39 43.19
C ASP A 573 10.35 11.72 42.42
N LEU A 574 10.99 12.76 42.97
CA LEU A 574 11.07 14.08 42.32
C LEU A 574 12.24 14.19 41.31
N TYR A 575 13.19 13.24 41.36
CA TYR A 575 14.42 13.24 40.56
C TYR A 575 14.28 12.46 39.23
N ASP A 576 13.36 11.50 39.14
CA ASP A 576 13.31 10.49 38.06
C ASP A 576 13.00 11.02 36.64
N LEU A 577 12.51 12.26 36.50
CA LEU A 577 12.23 12.89 35.20
C LEU A 577 13.32 13.81 34.70
N LYS A 578 14.07 14.43 35.62
CA LYS A 578 15.29 15.17 35.29
C LYS A 578 16.42 14.19 34.98
N ASP A 579 16.45 13.03 35.65
CA ASP A 579 17.49 12.01 35.46
C ASP A 579 17.39 11.25 34.14
N CYS A 580 16.25 11.29 33.44
CA CYS A 580 16.16 10.79 32.06
C CYS A 580 16.79 11.76 31.03
N ALA A 581 17.15 12.98 31.45
CA ALA A 581 17.61 14.06 30.58
C ALA A 581 18.96 14.68 31.00
N MET A 582 19.64 14.17 32.04
CA MET A 582 20.96 14.68 32.47
C MET A 582 22.11 13.79 31.96
N PRO A 583 23.26 14.38 31.56
CA PRO A 583 24.43 13.62 31.17
C PRO A 583 25.02 12.88 32.38
N ILE A 584 25.56 11.70 32.12
CA ILE A 584 26.47 11.00 33.01
C ILE A 584 27.71 11.90 33.12
N SER A 585 28.05 12.35 34.33
CA SER A 585 29.38 12.91 34.60
C SER A 585 30.40 11.82 34.26
N ASN A 586 31.34 12.12 33.36
CA ASN A 586 32.52 11.30 33.18
C ASN A 586 33.25 11.27 34.53
N ASP A 587 33.22 10.12 35.20
CA ASP A 587 34.25 9.76 36.17
C ASP A 587 35.52 9.47 35.36
N ASN A 588 36.25 10.53 35.04
CA ASN A 588 37.70 10.46 34.83
C ASN A 588 38.31 11.33 35.92
N ASP A 589 38.71 10.69 37.01
CA ASP A 589 39.76 11.21 37.89
C ASP A 589 40.67 10.04 38.31
N SER A 590 41.97 10.25 38.07
CA SER A 590 43.16 9.44 38.39
C SER A 590 43.34 8.09 37.69
#